data_AF-E6QZI4-F1
#
_entry.id   AF-E6QZI4-F1
#
_cell.length_a   1.000
_cell.length_b   1.000
_cell.length_c   1.000
_cell.angle_alpha   90.00
_cell.angle_beta   90.00
_cell.angle_gamma   90.00
#
_symmetry.space_group_name_H-M   'P 1'
#
loop_
_entity.id
_entity.type
_entity.pdbx_description
1 polymer ?
#
loop_
_entity_poly.entity_id
_entity_poly.type
_entity_poly.pdbx_seq_one_letter_code
_entity_poly.pdbx_strand_id
1 'polypeptide(L)'
;MFPFPQAAKLNNPVCVFCGSSPGNKPLFVKASESLGKAFAKANIPLVYGGGRRGIMGVVSQSTLSANGYVHGIVPRALVEPASEPTPTPWSTTNGDPARSKEGTGKDVVEDDKQDRLTVQVVGSMHERKLAMAKMSTGGFVVLPGGYGTLEEALEMITWNQLGIHRVPIVILNIDNFFTHLYKQFENSVEAGFIAPSNLALLKLVDLEGGEEANMDEARADEWGQAALKALKEWSLDEDVGYSLNWNDEGDVAQDTFRSPSYIFTTMRCTFSSAASTPISAADLPLFDYHLERLREAHAHFAESDAHYWGEWPGDESVTDKCLQVLREKGKEGKGDYRVRIVIYPGGAIKIEVPPAPKDAGPFSLEIPTRSSVARARPLVLDPAVTDVREEDPSNRNFRLYKTSERELYDRAYERGSTVSPCHPEVLLHTSTHLLETTTSNVAILSPSGRWITPSISSSTPLLNGVVRRFLLEDGAIEEGELTLVDFERVKTEGGRIIGFNGLRGIWEGKII
;
A
#
# COMPACT_ATOMS: atom_id res chain seq x y z
N MET A 1 -5.29 -0.18 13.86
CA MET A 1 -6.11 0.45 14.92
C MET A 1 -5.26 1.51 15.60
N PHE A 2 -5.76 2.73 15.80
CA PHE A 2 -5.01 3.80 16.49
C PHE A 2 -4.95 3.47 18.00
N PRO A 3 -3.76 3.42 18.63
CA PRO A 3 -3.60 2.86 19.97
C PRO A 3 -4.08 3.80 21.10
N PHE A 4 -4.40 5.05 20.75
CA PHE A 4 -4.81 6.07 21.72
C PHE A 4 -6.33 6.27 21.73
N PRO A 5 -6.97 6.39 22.90
CA PRO A 5 -8.42 6.50 23.00
C PRO A 5 -8.92 7.87 22.49
N GLN A 6 -9.85 7.85 21.53
CA GLN A 6 -10.43 9.08 20.95
C GLN A 6 -11.10 9.98 22.01
N ALA A 7 -11.70 9.39 23.05
CA ALA A 7 -12.35 10.13 24.13
C ALA A 7 -11.39 11.02 24.96
N ALA A 8 -10.09 10.76 24.91
CA ALA A 8 -9.09 11.48 25.70
C ALA A 8 -8.68 12.85 25.11
N LYS A 9 -9.20 13.24 23.92
CA LYS A 9 -8.91 14.54 23.25
C LYS A 9 -7.42 14.88 23.21
N LEU A 10 -6.63 13.91 22.76
CA LEU A 10 -5.17 14.01 22.72
C LEU A 10 -4.71 14.86 21.53
N ASN A 11 -3.56 15.53 21.70
CA ASN A 11 -2.85 16.18 20.60
C ASN A 11 -2.19 15.13 19.69
N ASN A 12 -1.63 15.59 18.57
CA ASN A 12 -0.96 14.71 17.62
C ASN A 12 0.22 13.96 18.30
N PRO A 13 0.34 12.63 18.12
CA PRO A 13 1.42 11.85 18.73
C PRO A 13 2.80 12.27 18.24
N VAL A 14 3.77 12.23 19.15
CA VAL A 14 5.17 12.54 18.87
C VAL A 14 6.02 11.31 19.17
N CYS A 15 6.89 10.94 18.22
CA CYS A 15 7.83 9.85 18.43
C CYS A 15 9.12 10.34 19.07
N VAL A 16 9.65 9.56 20.02
CA VAL A 16 10.95 9.81 20.64
C VAL A 16 11.94 8.72 20.26
N PHE A 17 12.99 9.10 19.54
CA PHE A 17 14.17 8.27 19.30
C PHE A 17 15.21 8.55 20.37
N CYS A 18 15.69 7.51 21.05
CA CYS A 18 16.55 7.69 22.21
C CYS A 18 17.36 6.43 22.55
N GLY A 19 18.41 6.58 23.35
CA GLY A 19 19.26 5.48 23.77
C GLY A 19 18.53 4.43 24.61
N SER A 20 18.79 3.16 24.30
CA SER A 20 18.41 2.02 25.14
C SER A 20 19.31 1.86 26.39
N SER A 21 20.32 2.72 26.55
CA SER A 21 21.17 2.84 27.73
C SER A 21 20.92 4.18 28.44
N PRO A 22 21.22 4.30 29.75
CA PRO A 22 21.01 5.54 30.49
C PRO A 22 22.05 6.63 30.19
N GLY A 23 23.16 6.27 29.52
CA GLY A 23 24.35 7.12 29.40
C GLY A 23 25.17 7.20 30.68
N ASN A 24 26.26 7.98 30.64
CA ASN A 24 27.23 8.09 31.74
C ASN A 24 27.06 9.35 32.61
N LYS A 25 26.08 10.21 32.29
CA LYS A 25 25.80 11.45 33.03
C LYS A 25 24.34 11.46 33.49
N PRO A 26 24.05 11.86 34.74
CA PRO A 26 22.66 11.91 35.25
C PRO A 26 21.77 12.88 34.46
N LEU A 27 22.37 13.91 33.86
CA LEU A 27 21.70 14.86 32.98
C LEU A 27 20.87 14.19 31.87
N PHE A 28 21.35 13.11 31.23
CA PHE A 28 20.59 12.43 30.18
C PHE A 28 19.27 11.84 30.69
N VAL A 29 19.31 11.22 31.87
CA VAL A 29 18.14 10.66 32.53
C VAL A 29 17.17 11.78 32.93
N LYS A 30 17.66 12.83 33.61
CA LYS A 30 16.83 13.95 34.07
C LYS A 30 16.16 14.71 32.91
N ALA A 31 16.89 14.95 31.82
CA ALA A 31 16.34 15.58 30.62
C ALA A 31 15.25 14.71 29.97
N SER A 32 15.43 13.38 29.96
CA SER A 32 14.42 12.43 29.45
C SER A 32 13.17 12.40 30.32
N GLU A 33 13.32 12.50 31.65
CA GLU A 33 12.18 12.66 32.56
C GLU A 33 11.43 13.98 32.32
N SER A 34 12.17 15.08 32.12
CA SER A 34 11.59 16.39 31.81
C SER A 34 10.72 16.32 30.55
N LEU A 35 11.22 15.68 29.49
CA LEU A 35 10.50 15.50 28.24
C LEU A 35 9.19 14.72 28.44
N GLY A 36 9.24 13.55 29.10
CA GLY A 36 8.04 12.74 29.30
C GLY A 36 6.97 13.45 30.14
N LYS A 37 7.39 14.15 31.22
CA LYS A 37 6.49 15.00 32.02
C LYS A 37 5.88 16.13 31.18
N ALA A 38 6.64 16.73 30.27
CA ALA A 38 6.17 17.81 29.40
C ALA A 38 5.13 17.31 28.38
N PHE A 39 5.35 16.15 27.75
CA PHE A 39 4.40 15.54 26.81
C PHE A 39 3.06 15.23 27.48
N ALA A 40 3.09 14.59 28.65
CA ALA A 40 1.88 14.29 29.42
C ALA A 40 1.09 15.57 29.77
N LYS A 41 1.77 16.61 30.29
CA LYS A 41 1.15 17.91 30.60
C LYS A 41 0.55 18.60 29.37
N ALA A 42 1.16 18.40 28.21
CA ALA A 42 0.69 18.93 26.93
C ALA A 42 -0.36 18.04 26.25
N ASN A 43 -0.81 16.95 26.87
CA ASN A 43 -1.70 15.94 26.26
C ASN A 43 -1.18 15.39 24.92
N ILE A 44 0.14 15.29 24.77
CA ILE A 44 0.79 14.70 23.60
C ILE A 44 1.07 13.21 23.90
N PRO A 45 0.52 12.28 23.10
CA PRO A 45 0.86 10.86 23.23
C PRO A 45 2.30 10.58 22.80
N LEU A 46 2.99 9.75 23.57
CA LEU A 46 4.35 9.31 23.26
C LEU A 46 4.31 8.04 22.39
N VAL A 47 4.96 8.08 21.23
CA VAL A 47 5.32 6.90 20.44
C VAL A 47 6.81 6.63 20.63
N TYR A 48 7.21 5.38 20.85
CA TYR A 48 8.63 5.06 21.05
C TYR A 48 8.95 3.58 20.76
N GLY A 49 10.23 3.22 20.91
CA GLY A 49 10.74 1.88 20.63
C GLY A 49 10.27 0.77 21.58
N GLY A 50 9.50 1.05 22.63
CA GLY A 50 9.00 -0.02 23.52
C GLY A 50 10.03 -0.61 24.49
N GLY A 51 11.25 -0.07 24.55
CA GLY A 51 12.30 -0.50 25.48
C GLY A 51 12.06 0.01 26.90
N ARG A 52 12.28 -0.86 27.89
CA ARG A 52 11.97 -0.59 29.30
C ARG A 52 13.16 -0.13 30.14
N ARG A 53 14.33 -0.03 29.50
CA ARG A 53 15.63 0.27 30.13
C ARG A 53 16.24 1.51 29.47
N GLY A 54 17.29 2.05 30.10
CA GLY A 54 17.96 3.26 29.64
C GLY A 54 17.04 4.48 29.59
N ILE A 55 17.43 5.51 28.84
CA ILE A 55 16.62 6.72 28.75
C ILE A 55 15.28 6.49 28.01
N MET A 56 15.20 5.45 27.19
CA MET A 56 13.96 4.98 26.56
C MET A 56 12.90 4.55 27.59
N GLY A 57 13.30 3.77 28.59
CA GLY A 57 12.43 3.43 29.73
C GLY A 57 12.08 4.67 30.58
N VAL A 58 13.02 5.59 30.74
CA VAL A 58 12.83 6.80 31.56
C VAL A 58 11.79 7.74 30.96
N VAL A 59 11.86 8.02 29.65
CA VAL A 59 10.90 8.92 28.99
C VAL A 59 9.48 8.32 28.98
N SER A 60 9.35 7.01 28.78
CA SER A 60 8.07 6.31 28.85
C SER A 60 7.49 6.29 30.26
N GLN A 61 8.29 5.91 31.26
CA GLN A 61 7.85 5.89 32.65
C GLN A 61 7.47 7.29 33.16
N SER A 62 8.26 8.32 32.84
CA SER A 62 7.95 9.68 33.27
C SER A 62 6.67 10.22 32.63
N THR A 63 6.39 9.85 31.37
CA THR A 63 5.12 10.14 30.69
C THR A 63 3.95 9.45 31.42
N LEU A 64 4.07 8.16 31.72
CA LEU A 64 3.05 7.39 32.45
C LEU A 64 2.80 7.94 33.85
N SER A 65 3.86 8.21 34.62
CA SER A 65 3.78 8.80 35.96
C SER A 65 3.06 10.14 35.97
N ALA A 66 3.21 10.93 34.90
CA ALA A 66 2.52 12.20 34.71
C ALA A 66 1.11 12.07 34.09
N ASN A 67 0.55 10.85 34.03
CA ASN A 67 -0.76 10.50 33.45
C ASN A 67 -0.87 10.71 31.93
N GLY A 68 0.25 10.67 31.21
CA GLY A 68 0.28 10.65 29.74
C GLY A 68 -0.04 9.27 29.15
N TYR A 69 -0.14 9.21 27.83
CA TYR A 69 -0.33 7.97 27.06
C TYR A 69 0.96 7.59 26.34
N VAL A 70 1.27 6.29 26.32
CA VAL A 70 2.48 5.73 25.73
C VAL A 70 2.14 4.55 24.83
N HIS A 71 2.70 4.54 23.63
CA HIS A 71 2.65 3.43 22.69
C HIS A 71 4.06 2.98 22.30
N GLY A 72 4.42 1.76 22.69
CA GLY A 72 5.69 1.14 22.35
C GLY A 72 5.59 0.19 21.16
N ILE A 73 6.55 0.25 20.24
CA ILE A 73 6.61 -0.66 19.09
C ILE A 73 7.88 -1.51 19.17
N VAL A 74 7.70 -2.81 19.38
CA VAL A 74 8.78 -3.76 19.67
C VAL A 74 8.85 -4.81 18.55
N PRO A 75 10.02 -5.05 17.94
CA PRO A 75 10.16 -6.13 16.96
C PRO A 75 10.18 -7.48 17.69
N ARG A 76 9.62 -8.52 17.06
CA ARG A 76 9.52 -9.88 17.62
C ARG A 76 10.86 -10.43 18.11
N ALA A 77 11.94 -10.09 17.42
CA ALA A 77 13.31 -10.47 17.81
C ALA A 77 13.75 -9.93 19.17
N LEU A 78 13.15 -8.85 19.66
CA LEU A 78 13.47 -8.18 20.92
C LEU A 78 12.44 -8.46 22.03
N VAL A 79 11.44 -9.30 21.81
CA VAL A 79 10.49 -9.69 22.86
C VAL A 79 11.16 -10.69 23.83
N GLU A 80 10.98 -10.50 25.13
CA GLU A 80 11.41 -11.44 26.17
C GLU A 80 10.61 -12.76 26.08
N PRO A 81 11.24 -13.93 26.24
CA PRO A 81 10.50 -15.19 26.30
C PRO A 81 9.55 -15.18 27.50
N ALA A 82 8.26 -15.44 27.28
CA ALA A 82 7.30 -15.59 28.36
C ALA A 82 7.75 -16.71 29.30
N SER A 83 7.71 -16.46 30.62
CA SER A 83 7.94 -17.50 31.61
C SER A 83 6.79 -18.51 31.54
N GLU A 84 7.12 -19.71 31.03
CA GLU A 84 6.30 -20.92 30.80
C GLU A 84 5.52 -21.02 29.46
N PRO A 85 5.63 -22.17 28.76
CA PRO A 85 4.89 -22.43 27.52
C PRO A 85 3.46 -22.87 27.86
N THR A 86 2.50 -21.97 27.73
CA THR A 86 1.08 -22.39 27.65
C THR A 86 0.71 -22.56 26.18
N PRO A 87 0.31 -23.77 25.73
CA PRO A 87 -0.05 -23.99 24.33
C PRO A 87 -1.51 -23.57 24.11
N THR A 88 -1.73 -22.42 23.46
CA THR A 88 -3.00 -22.15 22.76
C THR A 88 -2.78 -21.29 21.51
N PRO A 89 -3.41 -21.62 20.38
CA PRO A 89 -3.37 -20.82 19.16
C PRO A 89 -4.33 -19.64 19.28
N TRP A 90 -3.85 -18.44 18.92
CA TRP A 90 -4.59 -17.16 18.92
C TRP A 90 -5.23 -16.77 20.27
N SER A 91 -4.53 -15.92 21.03
CA SER A 91 -5.15 -15.09 22.06
C SER A 91 -5.05 -13.61 21.65
N THR A 92 -6.22 -13.01 21.43
CA THR A 92 -6.43 -11.57 21.53
C THR A 92 -6.98 -11.28 22.94
N THR A 93 -6.24 -10.45 23.69
CA THR A 93 -6.54 -9.83 25.01
C THR A 93 -6.35 -10.69 26.28
N ASN A 94 -5.66 -10.09 27.27
CA ASN A 94 -5.33 -10.55 28.64
C ASN A 94 -4.22 -11.62 28.80
N GLY A 95 -3.08 -11.42 28.15
CA GLY A 95 -1.80 -12.06 28.50
C GLY A 95 -0.77 -10.98 28.87
N ASP A 96 0.25 -11.34 29.66
CA ASP A 96 1.32 -10.41 30.07
C ASP A 96 1.79 -9.57 28.86
N PRO A 97 1.84 -8.24 28.98
CA PRO A 97 2.23 -7.38 27.86
C PRO A 97 3.64 -7.76 27.40
N ALA A 98 3.82 -7.90 26.09
CA ALA A 98 5.12 -8.25 25.51
C ALA A 98 6.21 -7.28 25.99
N ARG A 99 7.22 -7.80 26.70
CA ARG A 99 8.31 -7.00 27.25
C ARG A 99 9.50 -7.00 26.29
N SER A 100 10.12 -5.82 26.11
CA SER A 100 11.33 -5.71 25.31
C SER A 100 12.58 -6.07 26.13
N LYS A 101 13.44 -6.92 25.56
CA LYS A 101 14.77 -7.24 26.07
C LYS A 101 15.83 -6.18 25.70
N GLU A 102 15.43 -5.10 25.03
CA GLU A 102 16.31 -4.04 24.56
C GLU A 102 16.88 -3.21 25.72
N GLY A 103 18.13 -2.80 25.58
CA GLY A 103 18.80 -1.88 26.49
C GLY A 103 19.58 -2.48 27.64
N THR A 104 20.19 -1.61 28.42
CA THR A 104 21.02 -1.95 29.58
C THR A 104 20.58 -1.15 30.81
N GLY A 105 20.86 -1.70 31.99
CA GLY A 105 20.41 -1.12 33.26
C GLY A 105 19.16 -1.80 33.81
N LYS A 106 18.55 -1.16 34.82
CA LYS A 106 17.33 -1.67 35.46
C LYS A 106 16.12 -1.46 34.55
N ASP A 107 15.16 -2.37 34.63
CA ASP A 107 13.80 -2.10 34.14
C ASP A 107 13.21 -0.98 34.98
N VAL A 108 12.77 0.10 34.33
CA VAL A 108 12.26 1.30 35.01
C VAL A 108 10.79 1.55 34.70
N VAL A 109 10.14 0.73 33.87
CA VAL A 109 8.74 0.91 33.51
C VAL A 109 7.87 0.12 34.49
N GLU A 110 6.88 0.78 35.07
CA GLU A 110 5.89 0.16 35.95
C GLU A 110 4.61 -0.10 35.13
N ASP A 111 4.12 -1.34 35.14
CA ASP A 111 2.99 -1.79 34.31
C ASP A 111 1.62 -1.58 35.00
N ASP A 112 1.55 -0.74 36.03
CA ASP A 112 0.35 -0.51 36.84
C ASP A 112 -0.70 0.37 36.13
N LYS A 113 -0.32 1.06 35.05
CA LYS A 113 -1.20 1.90 34.20
C LYS A 113 -1.53 1.25 32.85
N GLN A 114 -2.12 0.05 32.88
CA GLN A 114 -2.44 -0.75 31.68
C GLN A 114 -3.40 -0.06 30.69
N ASP A 115 -4.17 0.94 31.12
CA ASP A 115 -5.07 1.72 30.25
C ASP A 115 -4.34 2.77 29.39
N ARG A 116 -3.09 3.10 29.74
CA ARG A 116 -2.31 4.19 29.13
C ARG A 116 -1.02 3.74 28.47
N LEU A 117 -0.57 2.53 28.78
CA LEU A 117 0.55 1.89 28.11
C LEU A 117 0.02 0.81 27.16
N THR A 118 0.37 0.94 25.88
CA THR A 118 0.11 -0.09 24.86
C THR A 118 1.41 -0.49 24.18
N VAL A 119 1.52 -1.77 23.80
CA VAL A 119 2.69 -2.31 23.09
C VAL A 119 2.23 -3.04 21.83
N GLN A 120 2.79 -2.68 20.68
CA GLN A 120 2.62 -3.37 19.42
C GLN A 120 3.87 -4.20 19.11
N VAL A 121 3.69 -5.50 18.87
CA VAL A 121 4.77 -6.37 18.38
C VAL A 121 4.73 -6.44 16.86
N VAL A 122 5.86 -6.18 16.22
CA VAL A 122 6.02 -6.22 14.75
C VAL A 122 6.98 -7.32 14.30
N GLY A 123 6.92 -7.72 13.04
CA GLY A 123 7.73 -8.81 12.48
C GLY A 123 9.20 -8.43 12.30
N SER A 124 9.48 -7.17 11.98
CA SER A 124 10.82 -6.71 11.59
C SER A 124 11.19 -5.31 12.11
N MET A 125 12.48 -4.95 12.02
CA MET A 125 12.95 -3.59 12.31
C MET A 125 12.42 -2.56 11.31
N HIS A 126 12.19 -2.95 10.06
CA HIS A 126 11.62 -2.07 9.05
C HIS A 126 10.15 -1.73 9.37
N GLU A 127 9.34 -2.73 9.71
CA GLU A 127 7.97 -2.53 10.20
C GLU A 127 7.93 -1.65 11.45
N ARG A 128 8.91 -1.81 12.36
CA ARG A 128 9.03 -1.00 13.58
C ARG A 128 9.14 0.49 13.24
N LYS A 129 10.10 0.86 12.40
CA LYS A 129 10.34 2.26 11.99
C LYS A 129 9.14 2.82 11.22
N LEU A 130 8.59 2.05 10.29
CA LEU A 130 7.42 2.47 9.51
C LEU A 130 6.19 2.71 10.41
N ALA A 131 5.94 1.83 11.38
CA ALA A 131 4.84 2.00 12.32
C ALA A 131 5.04 3.24 13.21
N MET A 132 6.27 3.44 13.73
CA MET A 132 6.62 4.63 14.51
C MET A 132 6.41 5.91 13.68
N ALA A 133 6.88 5.94 12.43
CA ALA A 133 6.72 7.09 11.55
C ALA A 133 5.25 7.38 11.20
N LYS A 134 4.48 6.36 10.78
CA LYS A 134 3.05 6.51 10.43
C LYS A 134 2.20 7.03 11.59
N MET A 135 2.53 6.67 12.82
CA MET A 135 1.80 7.13 14.00
C MET A 135 2.19 8.55 14.44
N SER A 136 3.34 9.05 14.00
CA SER A 136 3.93 10.30 14.48
C SER A 136 3.47 11.50 13.66
N THR A 137 2.21 11.90 13.85
CA THR A 137 1.63 13.04 13.13
C THR A 137 1.96 14.40 13.76
N GLY A 138 2.54 14.41 14.96
CA GLY A 138 2.94 15.61 15.69
C GLY A 138 4.42 15.97 15.54
N GLY A 139 5.25 15.02 15.10
CA GLY A 139 6.68 15.20 14.92
C GLY A 139 7.54 14.13 15.57
N PHE A 140 8.85 14.36 15.53
CA PHE A 140 9.89 13.50 16.06
C PHE A 140 10.79 14.30 17.01
N VAL A 141 11.13 13.72 18.15
CA VAL A 141 12.13 14.24 19.08
C VAL A 141 13.27 13.24 19.23
N VAL A 142 14.50 13.72 19.13
CA VAL A 142 15.72 12.90 19.24
C VAL A 142 16.46 13.27 20.53
N LEU A 143 16.62 12.27 21.39
CA LEU A 143 17.45 12.33 22.59
C LEU A 143 18.79 11.60 22.35
N PRO A 144 19.82 11.83 23.19
CA PRO A 144 21.10 11.15 23.09
C PRO A 144 20.99 9.62 22.97
N GLY A 145 21.72 9.02 22.04
CA GLY A 145 21.60 7.61 21.72
C GLY A 145 22.75 7.09 20.87
N GLY A 146 22.72 5.79 20.58
CA GLY A 146 23.72 5.12 19.76
C GLY A 146 23.35 5.09 18.28
N TYR A 147 23.96 4.18 17.52
CA TYR A 147 23.72 4.04 16.08
C TYR A 147 22.25 3.85 15.70
N GLY A 148 21.48 3.10 16.49
CA GLY A 148 20.04 2.91 16.22
C GLY A 148 19.28 4.25 16.22
N THR A 149 19.49 5.07 17.24
CA THR A 149 18.89 6.41 17.35
C THR A 149 19.31 7.34 16.20
N LEU A 150 20.59 7.28 15.81
CA LEU A 150 21.10 8.07 14.69
C LEU A 150 20.52 7.63 13.35
N GLU A 151 20.39 6.33 13.14
CA GLU A 151 19.81 5.75 11.92
C GLU A 151 18.33 6.15 11.79
N GLU A 152 17.56 6.04 12.86
CA GLU A 152 16.15 6.46 12.90
C GLU A 152 15.98 7.96 12.62
N ALA A 153 16.81 8.80 13.26
CA ALA A 153 16.76 10.25 13.09
C ALA A 153 17.11 10.67 11.64
N LEU A 154 18.19 10.13 11.08
CA LEU A 154 18.62 10.42 9.71
C LEU A 154 17.63 9.92 8.66
N GLU A 155 16.97 8.79 8.92
CA GLU A 155 15.90 8.27 8.04
C GLU A 155 14.71 9.24 8.00
N MET A 156 14.24 9.75 9.14
CA MET A 156 13.15 10.73 9.17
C MET A 156 13.54 12.07 8.54
N ILE A 157 14.79 12.52 8.70
CA ILE A 157 15.29 13.73 8.00
C ILE A 157 15.24 13.51 6.49
N THR A 158 15.65 12.33 6.03
CA THR A 158 15.63 11.97 4.60
C THR A 158 14.20 11.88 4.08
N TRP A 159 13.28 11.26 4.81
CA TRP A 159 11.86 11.19 4.42
C TRP A 159 11.20 12.57 4.37
N ASN A 160 11.57 13.46 5.29
CA ASN A 160 11.21 14.86 5.17
C ASN A 160 11.83 15.46 3.91
N GLN A 161 13.15 15.36 3.69
CA GLN A 161 13.79 15.88 2.48
C GLN A 161 13.09 15.42 1.19
N LEU A 162 12.65 14.16 1.13
CA LEU A 162 11.95 13.60 -0.01
C LEU A 162 10.52 14.14 -0.15
N GLY A 163 9.86 14.53 0.93
CA GLY A 163 8.46 14.98 0.92
C GLY A 163 7.45 13.91 1.31
N ILE A 164 7.92 12.78 1.88
CA ILE A 164 7.08 11.69 2.39
C ILE A 164 6.28 12.16 3.62
N HIS A 165 6.86 13.04 4.43
CA HIS A 165 6.17 13.74 5.50
C HIS A 165 6.66 15.18 5.68
N ARG A 166 5.87 16.00 6.37
CA ARG A 166 6.17 17.41 6.68
C ARG A 166 5.95 17.75 8.16
N VAL A 167 6.27 16.82 9.05
CA VAL A 167 6.21 17.01 10.50
C VAL A 167 7.57 17.42 11.08
N PRO A 168 7.63 18.14 12.22
CA PRO A 168 8.88 18.65 12.77
C PRO A 168 9.82 17.54 13.26
N ILE A 169 11.13 17.76 13.10
CA ILE A 169 12.19 16.90 13.65
C ILE A 169 13.04 17.74 14.58
N VAL A 170 12.99 17.45 15.88
CA VAL A 170 13.64 18.23 16.94
C VAL A 170 14.74 17.40 17.59
N ILE A 171 15.97 17.91 17.60
CA ILE A 171 17.13 17.24 18.19
C ILE A 171 17.55 18.01 19.45
N LEU A 172 17.48 17.38 20.62
CA LEU A 172 17.85 18.03 21.89
C LEU A 172 19.35 17.87 22.16
N ASN A 173 20.10 18.97 22.13
CA ASN A 173 21.55 18.99 22.26
C ASN A 173 22.04 18.87 23.73
N ILE A 174 21.46 17.92 24.47
CA ILE A 174 21.77 17.68 25.87
C ILE A 174 23.24 17.35 26.03
N ASP A 175 23.93 18.04 26.94
CA ASP A 175 25.38 17.90 27.15
C ASP A 175 26.22 18.16 25.88
N ASN A 176 25.69 18.94 24.93
CA ASN A 176 26.30 19.18 23.61
C ASN A 176 26.52 17.90 22.79
N PHE A 177 25.73 16.86 23.06
CA PHE A 177 25.91 15.52 22.49
C PHE A 177 25.85 15.50 20.96
N PHE A 178 25.02 16.34 20.35
CA PHE A 178 24.81 16.37 18.89
C PHE A 178 25.60 17.46 18.17
N THR A 179 26.35 18.31 18.89
CA THR A 179 27.11 19.43 18.30
C THR A 179 28.02 18.97 17.15
N HIS A 180 28.78 17.88 17.34
CA HIS A 180 29.68 17.39 16.29
C HIS A 180 28.96 16.75 15.11
N LEU A 181 27.81 16.12 15.35
CA LEU A 181 26.99 15.57 14.26
C LEU A 181 26.37 16.70 13.43
N TYR A 182 25.85 17.73 14.08
CA TYR A 182 25.31 18.89 13.39
C TYR A 182 26.39 19.62 12.59
N LYS A 183 27.60 19.78 13.14
CA LYS A 183 28.75 20.32 12.41
C LYS A 183 29.10 19.48 11.18
N GLN A 184 28.90 18.16 11.24
CA GLN A 184 29.06 17.32 10.05
C GLN A 184 28.02 17.64 8.98
N PHE A 185 26.79 18.00 9.34
CA PHE A 185 25.78 18.46 8.37
C PHE A 185 26.17 19.81 7.76
N GLU A 186 26.68 20.74 8.57
CA GLU A 186 27.22 22.03 8.07
C GLU A 186 28.38 21.80 7.08
N ASN A 187 29.33 20.93 7.42
CA ASN A 187 30.41 20.54 6.51
C ASN A 187 29.87 19.92 5.21
N SER A 188 28.81 19.12 5.27
CA SER A 188 28.16 18.56 4.10
C SER A 188 27.45 19.61 3.24
N VAL A 189 26.96 20.70 3.85
CA VAL A 189 26.45 21.89 3.12
C VAL A 189 27.59 22.61 2.42
N GLU A 190 28.69 22.89 3.14
CA GLU A 190 29.88 23.54 2.57
C GLU A 190 30.47 22.73 1.41
N ALA A 191 30.46 21.41 1.51
CA ALA A 191 30.92 20.50 0.47
C ALA A 191 29.90 20.28 -0.67
N GLY A 192 28.69 20.83 -0.56
CA GLY A 192 27.66 20.78 -1.62
C GLY A 192 26.83 19.48 -1.67
N PHE A 193 26.88 18.63 -0.64
CA PHE A 193 26.07 17.41 -0.55
C PHE A 193 24.67 17.65 0.04
N ILE A 194 24.52 18.70 0.85
CA ILE A 194 23.23 19.14 1.42
C ILE A 194 22.96 20.57 0.93
N ALA A 195 21.75 20.83 0.44
CA ALA A 195 21.35 22.20 0.11
C ALA A 195 21.27 23.04 1.41
N PRO A 196 21.75 24.30 1.44
CA PRO A 196 21.70 25.12 2.65
C PRO A 196 20.31 25.23 3.28
N SER A 197 19.25 25.29 2.46
CA SER A 197 17.85 25.32 2.91
C SER A 197 17.43 24.03 3.63
N ASN A 198 18.01 22.87 3.30
CA ASN A 198 17.66 21.59 3.91
C ASN A 198 18.11 21.47 5.38
N LEU A 199 18.95 22.37 5.89
CA LEU A 199 19.23 22.41 7.33
C LEU A 199 17.97 22.73 8.15
N ALA A 200 16.97 23.40 7.55
CA ALA A 200 15.69 23.67 8.21
C ALA A 200 14.81 22.43 8.40
N LEU A 201 15.11 21.29 7.74
CA LEU A 201 14.38 20.03 7.88
C LEU A 201 14.44 19.46 9.30
N LEU A 202 15.42 19.89 10.11
CA LEU A 202 15.54 19.57 11.52
C LEU A 202 15.79 20.86 12.33
N LYS A 203 15.51 20.81 13.63
CA LYS A 203 15.85 21.87 14.58
C LYS A 203 16.72 21.30 15.69
N LEU A 204 18.00 21.69 15.70
CA LEU A 204 18.86 21.48 16.86
C LEU A 204 18.45 22.46 17.96
N VAL A 205 18.26 21.96 19.18
CA VAL A 205 17.80 22.74 20.32
C VAL A 205 18.88 22.79 21.37
N ASP A 206 19.31 24.01 21.68
CA ASP A 206 20.10 24.35 22.85
C ASP A 206 19.20 25.04 23.88
N LEU A 207 19.53 24.92 25.17
CA LEU A 207 18.92 25.73 26.21
C LEU A 207 19.36 27.19 26.09
N GLU A 208 18.54 28.09 26.64
CA GLU A 208 18.92 29.51 26.74
C GLU A 208 20.19 29.65 27.58
N GLY A 209 21.26 30.20 27.00
CA GLY A 209 22.62 30.17 27.58
C GLY A 209 23.60 29.25 26.84
N GLY A 210 23.15 28.53 25.80
CA GLY A 210 24.01 27.82 24.85
C GLY A 210 24.74 26.62 25.47
N GLU A 211 25.97 26.39 25.03
CA GLU A 211 26.75 25.18 25.38
C GLU A 211 26.90 24.97 26.89
N GLU A 212 27.11 26.05 27.66
CA GLU A 212 27.23 25.98 29.13
C GLU A 212 25.91 25.52 29.77
N ALA A 213 24.79 26.06 29.30
CA ALA A 213 23.46 25.67 29.77
C ALA A 213 23.14 24.22 29.43
N ASN A 214 23.56 23.76 28.26
CA ASN A 214 23.31 22.39 27.81
C ASN A 214 23.99 21.33 28.70
N MET A 215 25.08 21.69 29.37
CA MET A 215 25.83 20.81 30.28
C MET A 215 25.38 20.93 31.75
N ASP A 216 24.56 21.92 32.08
CA ASP A 216 24.14 22.18 33.46
C ASP A 216 23.03 21.22 33.92
N GLU A 217 23.39 20.30 34.81
CA GLU A 217 22.45 19.34 35.39
C GLU A 217 21.31 20.00 36.19
N ALA A 218 21.54 21.18 36.77
CA ALA A 218 20.51 21.90 37.54
C ALA A 218 19.37 22.39 36.63
N ARG A 219 19.62 22.51 35.33
CA ARG A 219 18.67 22.99 34.32
C ARG A 219 18.02 21.86 33.52
N ALA A 220 18.23 20.60 33.92
CA ALA A 220 17.70 19.44 33.21
C ALA A 220 16.17 19.47 33.03
N ASP A 221 15.44 20.10 33.96
CA ASP A 221 13.98 20.23 33.89
C ASP A 221 13.49 21.18 32.78
N GLU A 222 14.36 21.98 32.17
CA GLU A 222 14.01 22.91 31.09
C GLU A 222 13.86 22.22 29.73
N TRP A 223 14.50 21.06 29.53
CA TRP A 223 14.56 20.36 28.24
C TRP A 223 13.18 19.99 27.67
N GLY A 224 12.24 19.57 28.52
CA GLY A 224 10.88 19.26 28.08
C GLY A 224 10.14 20.47 27.53
N GLN A 225 10.30 21.66 28.14
CA GLN A 225 9.69 22.88 27.62
C GLN A 225 10.40 23.37 26.35
N ALA A 226 11.73 23.23 26.29
CA ALA A 226 12.50 23.55 25.08
C ALA A 226 12.04 22.70 23.88
N ALA A 227 11.78 21.40 24.10
CA ALA A 227 11.26 20.50 23.07
C ALA A 227 9.86 20.91 22.58
N LEU A 228 8.92 21.19 23.50
CA LEU A 228 7.56 21.63 23.14
C LEU A 228 7.57 22.96 22.37
N LYS A 229 8.41 23.90 22.80
CA LYS A 229 8.60 25.18 22.10
C LYS A 229 9.12 24.94 20.69
N ALA A 230 10.15 24.10 20.53
CA ALA A 230 10.73 23.79 19.24
C ALA A 230 9.76 23.10 18.28
N LEU A 231 8.96 22.12 18.76
CA LEU A 231 7.92 21.46 17.98
C LEU A 231 6.85 22.44 17.47
N LYS A 232 6.47 23.41 18.29
CA LYS A 232 5.44 24.41 17.96
C LYS A 232 5.94 25.49 17.00
N GLU A 233 7.18 25.93 17.15
CA GLU A 233 7.78 27.01 16.35
C GLU A 233 8.37 26.53 15.03
N TRP A 234 8.47 25.22 14.81
CA TRP A 234 9.05 24.70 13.58
C TRP A 234 8.11 24.94 12.39
N SER A 235 8.69 25.44 11.30
CA SER A 235 8.02 25.69 10.03
C SER A 235 9.01 25.44 8.89
N LEU A 236 8.49 25.02 7.74
CA LEU A 236 9.27 24.91 6.50
C LEU A 236 8.72 25.88 5.46
N ASP A 237 9.61 26.53 4.73
CA ASP A 237 9.26 27.23 3.50
C ASP A 237 8.94 26.20 2.39
N GLU A 238 8.08 26.56 1.44
CA GLU A 238 7.58 25.63 0.41
C GLU A 238 8.67 25.09 -0.54
N ASP A 239 9.84 25.74 -0.58
CA ASP A 239 10.98 25.41 -1.43
C ASP A 239 12.06 24.54 -0.74
N VAL A 240 11.82 24.12 0.50
CA VAL A 240 12.74 23.26 1.27
C VAL A 240 12.48 21.76 0.98
N GLY A 241 13.52 21.03 0.60
CA GLY A 241 13.43 19.63 0.19
C GLY A 241 12.93 19.45 -1.24
N TYR A 242 12.61 18.21 -1.62
CA TYR A 242 12.06 17.88 -2.92
C TYR A 242 10.53 17.88 -2.85
N SER A 243 9.90 18.44 -3.89
CA SER A 243 8.45 18.33 -4.14
C SER A 243 8.16 17.09 -4.97
N LEU A 244 8.58 15.92 -4.48
CA LEU A 244 8.24 14.64 -5.09
C LEU A 244 6.83 14.25 -4.65
N ASN A 245 5.97 13.93 -5.62
CA ASN A 245 4.61 13.52 -5.35
C ASN A 245 4.60 12.03 -5.00
N TRP A 246 4.82 11.71 -3.73
CA TRP A 246 4.75 10.34 -3.19
C TRP A 246 3.31 9.80 -3.07
N ASN A 247 2.30 10.56 -3.53
CA ASN A 247 0.96 10.04 -3.75
C ASN A 247 0.88 9.10 -4.97
N ASP A 248 1.96 9.04 -5.75
CA ASP A 248 2.20 8.06 -6.82
C ASP A 248 3.36 7.12 -6.37
N GLU A 249 3.11 6.16 -5.47
CA GLU A 249 4.16 5.22 -5.00
C GLU A 249 3.89 3.78 -5.43
N GLY A 250 4.73 3.32 -6.36
CA GLY A 250 5.13 1.92 -6.53
C GLY A 250 6.44 1.61 -5.79
N ASP A 251 6.55 0.35 -5.31
CA ASP A 251 7.67 -0.43 -4.73
C ASP A 251 8.33 0.11 -3.42
N VAL A 252 8.42 -0.61 -2.27
CA VAL A 252 9.12 -1.90 -2.03
C VAL A 252 8.55 -2.67 -0.79
N ALA A 253 8.23 -3.96 -1.02
CA ALA A 253 8.16 -5.16 -0.16
C ALA A 253 7.96 -5.08 1.38
N GLN A 254 6.72 -5.31 1.82
CA GLN A 254 6.37 -6.07 3.04
C GLN A 254 5.43 -7.21 2.63
N ASP A 255 5.80 -8.45 2.95
CA ASP A 255 4.99 -9.65 2.76
C ASP A 255 3.93 -9.77 3.88
N THR A 256 3.09 -8.73 3.97
CA THR A 256 1.83 -8.73 4.71
C THR A 256 0.73 -8.53 3.69
N PHE A 257 -0.17 -9.50 3.57
CA PHE A 257 -1.33 -9.51 2.67
C PHE A 257 -1.86 -8.10 2.38
N ARG A 258 -1.58 -7.60 1.16
CA ARG A 258 -2.10 -6.32 0.67
C ARG A 258 -3.52 -6.59 0.17
N SER A 259 -4.53 -6.10 0.88
CA SER A 259 -5.89 -6.01 0.35
C SER A 259 -5.93 -4.90 -0.71
N PRO A 260 -6.61 -5.07 -1.86
CA PRO A 260 -6.67 -4.01 -2.85
C PRO A 260 -7.62 -2.89 -2.40
N SER A 261 -7.37 -1.65 -2.81
CA SER A 261 -8.21 -0.49 -2.49
C SER A 261 -9.62 -0.56 -3.07
N TYR A 262 -9.81 -1.37 -4.12
CA TYR A 262 -11.12 -1.74 -4.67
C TYR A 262 -10.99 -2.93 -5.61
N ILE A 263 -12.13 -3.62 -5.82
CA ILE A 263 -12.32 -4.57 -6.92
C ILE A 263 -13.25 -3.95 -7.95
N PHE A 264 -13.13 -4.36 -9.20
CA PHE A 264 -14.00 -3.84 -10.24
C PHE A 264 -14.24 -4.80 -11.38
N THR A 265 -15.28 -4.51 -12.16
CA THR A 265 -15.53 -5.16 -13.43
C THR A 265 -15.86 -4.12 -14.48
N THR A 266 -15.68 -4.47 -15.76
CA THR A 266 -15.93 -3.53 -16.86
C THR A 266 -16.61 -4.24 -18.00
N MET A 267 -17.75 -3.67 -18.41
CA MET A 267 -18.57 -4.14 -19.52
C MET A 267 -18.88 -2.99 -20.47
N ARG A 268 -19.54 -3.29 -21.58
CA ARG A 268 -19.99 -2.30 -22.56
C ARG A 268 -21.48 -1.99 -22.41
N CYS A 269 -21.85 -0.74 -22.67
CA CYS A 269 -23.24 -0.33 -22.82
C CYS A 269 -23.36 0.63 -24.00
N THR A 270 -24.25 0.33 -24.94
CA THR A 270 -24.48 1.13 -26.13
C THR A 270 -25.94 1.59 -26.19
N PHE A 271 -26.15 2.89 -26.26
CA PHE A 271 -27.46 3.49 -26.50
C PHE A 271 -27.58 3.84 -27.99
N SER A 272 -28.48 3.16 -28.70
CA SER A 272 -28.70 3.36 -30.13
C SER A 272 -29.51 4.63 -30.45
N SER A 273 -30.32 5.12 -29.51
CA SER A 273 -31.10 6.36 -29.55
C SER A 273 -31.33 6.89 -28.12
N ALA A 274 -31.89 8.09 -27.96
CA ALA A 274 -32.35 8.55 -26.65
C ALA A 274 -33.43 7.58 -26.14
N ALA A 275 -33.13 6.91 -25.02
CA ALA A 275 -33.91 5.77 -24.59
C ALA A 275 -35.35 6.19 -24.22
N SER A 276 -36.34 5.73 -25.00
CA SER A 276 -37.76 5.79 -24.64
C SER A 276 -38.14 4.69 -23.63
N THR A 277 -37.35 3.62 -23.57
CA THR A 277 -37.54 2.46 -22.69
C THR A 277 -36.42 2.44 -21.63
N PRO A 278 -36.72 2.17 -20.34
CA PRO A 278 -35.69 2.07 -19.31
C PRO A 278 -34.73 0.92 -19.60
N ILE A 279 -33.42 1.17 -19.52
CA ILE A 279 -32.40 0.12 -19.60
C ILE A 279 -32.58 -0.90 -18.45
N SER A 280 -32.45 -2.17 -18.80
CA SER A 280 -32.55 -3.32 -17.90
C SER A 280 -31.21 -4.05 -17.79
N ALA A 281 -31.08 -4.94 -16.80
CA ALA A 281 -29.88 -5.76 -16.66
C ALA A 281 -29.65 -6.69 -17.87
N ALA A 282 -30.71 -7.12 -18.56
CA ALA A 282 -30.62 -7.97 -19.75
C ALA A 282 -30.02 -7.25 -20.97
N ASP A 283 -30.03 -5.91 -20.98
CA ASP A 283 -29.41 -5.10 -22.03
C ASP A 283 -27.88 -4.99 -21.84
N LEU A 284 -27.37 -5.39 -20.66
CA LEU A 284 -25.95 -5.37 -20.34
C LEU A 284 -25.33 -6.74 -20.66
N PRO A 285 -24.28 -6.79 -21.51
CA PRO A 285 -23.70 -8.06 -21.90
C PRO A 285 -23.13 -8.83 -20.71
N LEU A 286 -23.59 -10.08 -20.54
CA LEU A 286 -23.11 -11.02 -19.53
C LEU A 286 -23.14 -10.45 -18.10
N PHE A 287 -24.16 -9.63 -17.78
CA PHE A 287 -24.24 -8.92 -16.50
C PHE A 287 -24.14 -9.84 -15.28
N ASP A 288 -24.80 -11.00 -15.32
CA ASP A 288 -24.80 -11.97 -14.21
C ASP A 288 -23.39 -12.53 -13.95
N TYR A 289 -22.63 -12.84 -15.01
CA TYR A 289 -21.23 -13.26 -14.88
C TYR A 289 -20.35 -12.13 -14.33
N HIS A 290 -20.65 -10.88 -14.66
CA HIS A 290 -19.95 -9.72 -14.11
C HIS A 290 -20.21 -9.56 -12.60
N LEU A 291 -21.43 -9.82 -12.13
CA LEU A 291 -21.78 -9.82 -10.70
C LEU A 291 -21.13 -11.00 -9.96
N GLU A 292 -21.23 -12.20 -10.51
CA GLU A 292 -20.61 -13.40 -9.94
C GLU A 292 -19.10 -13.19 -9.73
N ARG A 293 -18.41 -12.68 -10.75
CA ARG A 293 -16.98 -12.35 -10.66
C ARG A 293 -16.66 -11.35 -9.55
N LEU A 294 -17.48 -10.31 -9.36
CA LEU A 294 -17.27 -9.34 -8.29
C LEU A 294 -17.47 -10.00 -6.92
N ARG A 295 -18.47 -10.87 -6.80
CA ARG A 295 -18.76 -11.62 -5.58
C ARG A 295 -17.62 -12.57 -5.21
N GLU A 296 -17.08 -13.31 -6.18
CA GLU A 296 -15.92 -14.19 -5.98
C GLU A 296 -14.69 -13.41 -5.53
N ALA A 297 -14.39 -12.29 -6.20
CA ALA A 297 -13.29 -11.42 -5.81
C ALA A 297 -13.47 -10.87 -4.39
N HIS A 298 -14.68 -10.41 -4.07
CA HIS A 298 -15.01 -9.93 -2.73
C HIS A 298 -14.85 -11.05 -1.68
N ALA A 299 -15.40 -12.24 -1.93
CA ALA A 299 -15.31 -13.38 -1.03
C ALA A 299 -13.85 -13.76 -0.74
N HIS A 300 -13.01 -13.79 -1.79
CA HIS A 300 -11.59 -14.09 -1.65
C HIS A 300 -10.86 -13.07 -0.76
N PHE A 301 -11.02 -11.77 -1.02
CA PHE A 301 -10.33 -10.76 -0.21
C PHE A 301 -10.94 -10.59 1.19
N ALA A 302 -12.25 -10.81 1.35
CA ALA A 302 -12.91 -10.78 2.65
C ALA A 302 -12.53 -11.98 3.53
N GLU A 303 -12.20 -13.15 2.96
CA GLU A 303 -11.68 -14.29 3.73
C GLU A 303 -10.36 -13.94 4.42
N SER A 304 -9.52 -13.14 3.76
CA SER A 304 -8.22 -12.72 4.29
C SER A 304 -8.29 -11.47 5.16
N ASP A 305 -9.24 -10.57 4.91
CA ASP A 305 -9.35 -9.26 5.60
C ASP A 305 -10.82 -8.81 5.76
N ALA A 306 -11.58 -9.59 6.54
CA ALA A 306 -13.00 -9.37 6.76
C ALA A 306 -13.31 -7.99 7.39
N HIS A 307 -12.42 -7.45 8.22
CA HIS A 307 -12.62 -6.15 8.85
C HIS A 307 -12.52 -4.99 7.84
N TYR A 308 -11.64 -5.11 6.85
CA TYR A 308 -11.49 -4.11 5.80
C TYR A 308 -12.60 -4.20 4.76
N TRP A 309 -12.87 -5.40 4.24
CA TRP A 309 -13.85 -5.58 3.16
C TRP A 309 -15.30 -5.50 3.63
N GLY A 310 -15.59 -5.93 4.86
CA GLY A 310 -16.95 -6.00 5.37
C GLY A 310 -17.80 -7.03 4.63
N GLU A 311 -19.12 -6.83 4.64
CA GLU A 311 -20.07 -7.71 3.96
C GLU A 311 -20.29 -7.29 2.50
N TRP A 312 -20.58 -8.29 1.66
CA TRP A 312 -20.97 -8.04 0.27
C TRP A 312 -22.22 -7.14 0.24
N PRO A 313 -22.24 -6.02 -0.51
CA PRO A 313 -23.37 -5.09 -0.52
C PRO A 313 -24.67 -5.64 -1.10
N GLY A 314 -24.65 -6.85 -1.68
CA GLY A 314 -25.81 -7.51 -2.27
C GLY A 314 -25.98 -7.22 -3.76
N ASP A 315 -26.36 -8.24 -4.53
CA ASP A 315 -26.48 -8.15 -5.98
C ASP A 315 -27.56 -7.16 -6.42
N GLU A 316 -28.68 -7.12 -5.70
CA GLU A 316 -29.77 -6.18 -5.96
C GLU A 316 -29.28 -4.74 -5.81
N SER A 317 -28.51 -4.44 -4.75
CA SER A 317 -27.94 -3.12 -4.51
C SER A 317 -26.98 -2.68 -5.63
N VAL A 318 -26.10 -3.59 -6.06
CA VAL A 318 -25.17 -3.34 -7.17
C VAL A 318 -25.93 -3.12 -8.48
N THR A 319 -26.95 -3.95 -8.75
CA THR A 319 -27.79 -3.89 -9.95
C THR A 319 -28.57 -2.58 -10.00
N ASP A 320 -29.27 -2.23 -8.92
CA ASP A 320 -30.07 -1.02 -8.83
C ASP A 320 -29.21 0.23 -9.01
N LYS A 321 -28.04 0.27 -8.37
CA LYS A 321 -27.10 1.39 -8.50
C LYS A 321 -26.59 1.54 -9.94
N CYS A 322 -26.24 0.41 -10.58
CA CYS A 322 -25.80 0.38 -11.98
C CYS A 322 -26.89 0.91 -12.91
N LEU A 323 -28.10 0.34 -12.83
CA LEU A 323 -29.22 0.73 -13.68
C LEU A 323 -29.68 2.16 -13.42
N GLN A 324 -29.61 2.64 -12.18
CA GLN A 324 -29.88 4.05 -11.86
C GLN A 324 -28.94 4.98 -12.63
N VAL A 325 -27.63 4.74 -12.57
CA VAL A 325 -26.63 5.58 -13.25
C VAL A 325 -26.77 5.50 -14.77
N LEU A 326 -27.05 4.31 -15.31
CA LEU A 326 -27.25 4.12 -16.75
C LEU A 326 -28.53 4.75 -17.28
N ARG A 327 -29.61 4.75 -16.50
CA ARG A 327 -30.85 5.48 -16.85
C ARG A 327 -30.61 6.97 -16.98
N GLU A 328 -29.87 7.57 -16.05
CA GLU A 328 -29.48 8.99 -16.15
C GLU A 328 -28.58 9.22 -17.37
N LYS A 329 -27.60 8.34 -17.60
CA LYS A 329 -26.69 8.45 -18.75
C LYS A 329 -27.42 8.34 -20.09
N GLY A 330 -28.40 7.44 -20.21
CA GLY A 330 -29.17 7.23 -21.43
C GLY A 330 -30.01 8.44 -21.86
N LYS A 331 -30.31 9.37 -20.94
CA LYS A 331 -30.99 10.65 -21.27
C LYS A 331 -30.12 11.57 -22.13
N GLU A 332 -28.80 11.40 -22.13
CA GLU A 332 -27.88 12.15 -22.98
C GLU A 332 -28.01 11.77 -24.48
N GLY A 333 -28.71 10.68 -24.78
CA GLY A 333 -28.97 10.25 -26.15
C GLY A 333 -28.07 9.10 -26.62
N LYS A 334 -27.82 9.05 -27.92
CA LYS A 334 -26.99 8.02 -28.54
C LYS A 334 -25.55 8.09 -28.02
N GLY A 335 -25.02 6.98 -27.55
CA GLY A 335 -23.66 6.92 -27.03
C GLY A 335 -23.18 5.49 -26.81
N ASP A 336 -21.88 5.35 -26.63
CA ASP A 336 -21.21 4.07 -26.45
C ASP A 336 -20.21 4.21 -25.31
N TYR A 337 -20.40 3.40 -24.27
CA TYR A 337 -19.79 3.62 -22.98
C TYR A 337 -19.20 2.34 -22.41
N ARG A 338 -18.16 2.54 -21.60
CA ARG A 338 -17.65 1.52 -20.68
C ARG A 338 -18.39 1.69 -19.37
N VAL A 339 -19.03 0.64 -18.90
CA VAL A 339 -19.64 0.62 -17.57
C VAL A 339 -18.66 -0.07 -16.65
N ARG A 340 -18.10 0.69 -15.72
CA ARG A 340 -17.23 0.16 -14.67
C ARG A 340 -17.98 0.15 -13.35
N ILE A 341 -18.17 -1.04 -12.81
CA ILE A 341 -18.72 -1.24 -11.46
C ILE A 341 -17.54 -1.45 -10.54
N VAL A 342 -17.38 -0.56 -9.56
CA VAL A 342 -16.32 -0.57 -8.56
C VAL A 342 -16.93 -0.84 -7.20
N ILE A 343 -16.38 -1.83 -6.49
CA ILE A 343 -16.75 -2.16 -5.12
C ILE A 343 -15.54 -1.83 -4.24
N TYR A 344 -15.75 -0.91 -3.31
CA TYR A 344 -14.76 -0.53 -2.31
C TYR A 344 -14.91 -1.38 -1.05
N PRO A 345 -13.84 -1.51 -0.25
CA PRO A 345 -13.90 -2.04 1.10
C PRO A 345 -15.00 -1.36 1.94
N GLY A 346 -15.69 -2.12 2.78
CA GLY A 346 -16.87 -1.68 3.51
C GLY A 346 -18.16 -1.67 2.67
N GLY A 347 -18.13 -2.22 1.45
CA GLY A 347 -19.30 -2.43 0.60
C GLY A 347 -19.76 -1.21 -0.21
N ALA A 348 -18.99 -0.12 -0.26
CA ALA A 348 -19.38 1.06 -1.03
C ALA A 348 -19.30 0.80 -2.55
N ILE A 349 -20.36 1.18 -3.28
CA ILE A 349 -20.49 0.94 -4.73
C ILE A 349 -20.32 2.25 -5.51
N LYS A 350 -19.46 2.25 -6.53
CA LYS A 350 -19.32 3.34 -7.50
C LYS A 350 -19.47 2.82 -8.91
N ILE A 351 -20.23 3.56 -9.72
CA ILE A 351 -20.44 3.26 -11.15
C ILE A 351 -19.81 4.38 -11.96
N GLU A 352 -18.88 4.03 -12.83
CA GLU A 352 -18.24 4.97 -13.76
C GLU A 352 -18.68 4.63 -15.19
N VAL A 353 -19.05 5.64 -15.97
CA VAL A 353 -19.55 5.46 -17.34
C VAL A 353 -18.76 6.30 -18.36
N PRO A 354 -17.43 6.12 -18.48
CA PRO A 354 -16.64 6.84 -19.48
C PRO A 354 -16.95 6.36 -20.91
N PRO A 355 -16.68 7.17 -21.95
CA PRO A 355 -16.82 6.75 -23.34
C PRO A 355 -16.01 5.47 -23.67
N ALA A 356 -16.58 4.64 -24.56
CA ALA A 356 -15.87 3.52 -25.15
C ALA A 356 -14.75 4.02 -26.10
N PRO A 357 -13.61 3.31 -26.19
CA PRO A 357 -12.57 3.62 -27.18
C PRO A 357 -13.15 3.60 -28.60
N LYS A 358 -12.77 4.59 -29.41
CA LYS A 358 -13.28 4.74 -30.78
C LYS A 358 -12.97 3.52 -31.67
N ASP A 359 -11.91 2.79 -31.35
CA ASP A 359 -11.43 1.59 -32.06
C ASP A 359 -11.99 0.28 -31.46
N ALA A 360 -12.93 0.34 -30.51
CA ALA A 360 -13.42 -0.86 -29.83
C ALA A 360 -14.29 -1.76 -30.72
N GLY A 361 -14.82 -1.27 -31.86
CA GLY A 361 -15.80 -2.00 -32.70
C GLY A 361 -17.10 -2.27 -31.93
N PRO A 362 -18.15 -2.89 -32.50
CA PRO A 362 -19.33 -3.30 -31.71
C PRO A 362 -18.96 -4.44 -30.74
N PHE A 363 -19.68 -4.55 -29.61
CA PHE A 363 -19.60 -5.75 -28.78
C PHE A 363 -20.22 -6.94 -29.54
N SER A 364 -19.54 -8.08 -29.58
CA SER A 364 -20.05 -9.29 -30.24
C SER A 364 -19.64 -10.55 -29.48
N LEU A 365 -20.55 -11.51 -29.31
CA LEU A 365 -20.22 -12.85 -28.82
C LEU A 365 -20.03 -13.87 -29.96
N GLU A 366 -20.07 -13.41 -31.21
CA GLU A 366 -19.84 -14.26 -32.38
C GLU A 366 -18.35 -14.36 -32.70
N ILE A 367 -17.86 -15.58 -32.92
CA ILE A 367 -16.49 -15.81 -33.40
C ILE A 367 -16.37 -15.25 -34.83
N PRO A 368 -15.43 -14.33 -35.11
CA PRO A 368 -15.28 -13.73 -36.43
C PRO A 368 -15.09 -14.76 -37.54
N THR A 369 -15.53 -14.45 -38.76
CA THR A 369 -15.22 -15.25 -39.96
C THR A 369 -13.97 -14.74 -40.67
N ARG A 370 -13.23 -15.62 -41.36
CA ARG A 370 -11.93 -15.31 -42.03
C ARG A 370 -11.91 -14.10 -42.98
N SER A 371 -13.05 -13.59 -43.43
CA SER A 371 -13.14 -12.44 -44.34
C SER A 371 -12.74 -11.08 -43.72
N SER A 372 -12.51 -10.99 -42.40
CA SER A 372 -12.29 -9.71 -41.70
C SER A 372 -10.85 -9.35 -41.35
N VAL A 373 -9.83 -9.93 -42.00
CA VAL A 373 -8.39 -9.75 -41.68
C VAL A 373 -7.97 -8.28 -41.54
N ALA A 374 -8.63 -7.36 -42.25
CA ALA A 374 -8.38 -5.92 -42.17
C ALA A 374 -8.68 -5.27 -40.79
N ARG A 375 -9.23 -6.00 -39.82
CA ARG A 375 -9.56 -5.51 -38.47
C ARG A 375 -8.89 -6.29 -37.33
N ALA A 376 -7.94 -7.19 -37.63
CA ALA A 376 -7.30 -7.98 -36.59
C ALA A 376 -6.47 -7.09 -35.65
N ARG A 377 -6.58 -7.30 -34.33
CA ARG A 377 -5.83 -6.51 -33.35
C ARG A 377 -4.45 -7.13 -33.10
N PRO A 378 -3.39 -6.31 -32.96
CA PRO A 378 -2.07 -6.81 -32.66
C PRO A 378 -2.03 -7.43 -31.26
N LEU A 379 -1.54 -8.67 -31.21
CA LEU A 379 -1.16 -9.38 -30.01
C LEU A 379 0.36 -9.35 -29.92
N VAL A 380 0.88 -8.80 -28.83
CA VAL A 380 2.32 -8.71 -28.58
C VAL A 380 2.70 -9.70 -27.51
N LEU A 381 3.69 -10.54 -27.79
CA LEU A 381 4.35 -11.30 -26.73
C LEU A 381 5.17 -10.32 -25.90
N ASP A 382 4.97 -10.35 -24.58
CA ASP A 382 5.69 -9.46 -23.68
C ASP A 382 7.20 -9.56 -23.92
N PRO A 383 7.89 -8.48 -24.31
CA PRO A 383 9.32 -8.56 -24.61
C PRO A 383 10.15 -8.85 -23.36
N ALA A 384 9.60 -8.66 -22.16
CA ALA A 384 10.17 -9.18 -20.92
C ALA A 384 9.55 -10.55 -20.61
N VAL A 385 10.38 -11.57 -20.44
CA VAL A 385 9.95 -12.86 -19.89
C VAL A 385 9.30 -12.60 -18.52
N THR A 386 8.11 -13.17 -18.30
CA THR A 386 7.39 -13.08 -17.02
C THR A 386 7.40 -14.45 -16.35
N ASP A 387 8.31 -14.69 -15.41
CA ASP A 387 8.26 -15.90 -14.59
C ASP A 387 7.35 -15.70 -13.36
N VAL A 388 6.09 -16.13 -13.49
CA VAL A 388 5.09 -16.04 -12.42
C VAL A 388 5.48 -16.84 -11.19
N ARG A 389 6.42 -17.79 -11.27
CA ARG A 389 6.88 -18.57 -10.10
C ARG A 389 7.83 -17.78 -9.21
N GLU A 390 8.55 -16.83 -9.80
CA GLU A 390 9.45 -15.92 -9.08
C GLU A 390 8.69 -14.71 -8.51
N GLU A 391 7.41 -14.59 -8.85
CA GLU A 391 6.55 -13.49 -8.41
C GLU A 391 6.00 -13.71 -6.99
N ASP A 392 5.94 -12.62 -6.25
CA ASP A 392 5.38 -12.58 -4.90
C ASP A 392 3.96 -13.20 -4.83
N PRO A 393 3.65 -14.00 -3.79
CA PRO A 393 2.32 -14.57 -3.58
C PRO A 393 1.16 -13.58 -3.64
N SER A 394 1.31 -12.38 -3.08
CA SER A 394 0.25 -11.36 -3.07
C SER A 394 0.01 -10.81 -4.47
N ASN A 395 1.08 -10.59 -5.23
CA ASN A 395 0.96 -10.15 -6.63
C ASN A 395 0.27 -11.20 -7.50
N ARG A 396 0.57 -12.49 -7.29
CA ARG A 396 -0.13 -13.60 -7.97
C ARG A 396 -1.63 -13.60 -7.68
N ASN A 397 -2.06 -13.27 -6.46
CA ASN A 397 -3.48 -13.17 -6.14
C ASN A 397 -4.16 -12.00 -6.86
N PHE A 398 -3.48 -10.86 -7.02
CA PHE A 398 -4.01 -9.75 -7.81
C PHE A 398 -4.17 -10.09 -9.29
N ARG A 399 -3.44 -11.09 -9.78
CA ARG A 399 -3.62 -11.56 -11.15
C ARG A 399 -4.91 -12.34 -11.38
N LEU A 400 -5.48 -12.93 -10.34
CA LEU A 400 -6.71 -13.73 -10.39
C LEU A 400 -7.99 -12.89 -10.46
N TYR A 401 -7.94 -11.62 -10.03
CA TYR A 401 -9.11 -10.74 -9.92
C TYR A 401 -8.85 -9.39 -10.58
N LYS A 402 -9.90 -8.61 -10.87
CA LYS A 402 -9.72 -7.20 -11.29
C LYS A 402 -9.72 -6.31 -10.06
N THR A 403 -8.54 -5.79 -9.72
CA THR A 403 -8.29 -5.01 -8.51
C THR A 403 -7.69 -3.64 -8.84
N SER A 404 -7.50 -2.78 -7.85
CA SER A 404 -6.74 -1.53 -7.99
C SER A 404 -5.26 -1.74 -8.37
N GLU A 405 -4.71 -2.92 -8.13
CA GLU A 405 -3.28 -3.26 -8.31
C GLU A 405 -3.02 -3.70 -9.76
N ARG A 406 -2.85 -2.74 -10.67
CA ARG A 406 -2.72 -3.01 -12.12
C ARG A 406 -1.37 -2.67 -12.73
N GLU A 407 -0.45 -2.11 -11.95
CA GLU A 407 0.84 -1.59 -12.41
C GLU A 407 1.65 -2.61 -13.22
N LEU A 408 1.63 -3.88 -12.82
CA LEU A 408 2.31 -4.95 -13.54
C LEU A 408 1.81 -5.12 -14.98
N TYR A 409 0.50 -4.98 -15.17
CA TYR A 409 -0.13 -5.04 -16.49
C TYR A 409 0.09 -3.76 -17.28
N ASP A 410 0.08 -2.62 -16.61
CA ASP A 410 0.36 -1.34 -17.24
C ASP A 410 1.81 -1.29 -17.74
N ARG A 411 2.77 -1.83 -16.98
CA ARG A 411 4.16 -2.03 -17.43
C ARG A 411 4.27 -3.00 -18.61
N ALA A 412 3.55 -4.13 -18.58
CA ALA A 412 3.52 -5.07 -19.71
C ALA A 412 2.97 -4.40 -20.97
N TYR A 413 1.89 -3.64 -20.80
CA TYR A 413 1.27 -2.84 -21.86
C TYR A 413 2.24 -1.78 -22.41
N GLU A 414 2.93 -1.02 -21.57
CA GLU A 414 3.95 -0.04 -21.97
C GLU A 414 5.05 -0.69 -22.80
N ARG A 415 5.59 -1.82 -22.33
CA ARG A 415 6.58 -2.61 -23.08
C ARG A 415 6.03 -3.04 -24.45
N GLY A 416 4.82 -3.61 -24.49
CA GLY A 416 4.20 -4.04 -25.74
C GLY A 416 3.94 -2.89 -26.72
N SER A 417 3.66 -1.68 -26.21
CA SER A 417 3.44 -0.49 -27.03
C SER A 417 4.68 -0.03 -27.80
N THR A 418 5.89 -0.44 -27.39
CA THR A 418 7.14 -0.19 -28.14
C THR A 418 7.25 -1.07 -29.39
N VAL A 419 6.53 -2.19 -29.42
CA VAL A 419 6.55 -3.17 -30.51
C VAL A 419 5.43 -2.91 -31.52
N SER A 420 4.26 -2.49 -31.03
CA SER A 420 3.07 -2.29 -31.88
C SER A 420 2.82 -0.83 -32.22
N PRO A 421 2.55 -0.49 -33.49
CA PRO A 421 2.22 0.88 -33.89
C PRO A 421 0.81 1.35 -33.44
N CYS A 422 -0.01 0.45 -32.87
CA CYS A 422 -1.31 0.78 -32.28
C CYS A 422 -1.50 0.04 -30.95
N HIS A 423 -2.50 0.43 -30.16
CA HIS A 423 -2.77 -0.11 -28.81
C HIS A 423 -2.85 -1.64 -28.80
N PRO A 424 -1.78 -2.35 -28.33
CA PRO A 424 -1.71 -3.80 -28.41
C PRO A 424 -2.36 -4.48 -27.22
N GLU A 425 -2.78 -5.71 -27.44
CA GLU A 425 -3.11 -6.63 -26.37
C GLU A 425 -1.86 -7.48 -26.09
N VAL A 426 -1.35 -7.42 -24.87
CA VAL A 426 -0.11 -8.11 -24.50
C VAL A 426 -0.42 -9.51 -24.02
N LEU A 427 0.45 -10.48 -24.32
CA LEU A 427 0.43 -11.85 -23.83
C LEU A 427 1.70 -12.07 -23.00
N LEU A 428 1.54 -12.59 -21.79
CA LEU A 428 2.66 -12.88 -20.89
C LEU A 428 3.25 -14.26 -21.23
N HIS A 429 4.48 -14.55 -20.84
CA HIS A 429 5.07 -15.90 -21.04
C HIS A 429 6.13 -16.23 -19.99
N THR A 430 6.21 -17.52 -19.62
CA THR A 430 7.14 -18.08 -18.63
C THR A 430 8.31 -18.83 -19.30
N SER A 431 8.81 -18.32 -20.43
CA SER A 431 9.82 -18.94 -21.32
C SER A 431 9.39 -20.21 -22.07
N THR A 432 8.35 -20.92 -21.61
CA THR A 432 7.89 -22.19 -22.20
C THR A 432 6.41 -22.17 -22.54
N HIS A 433 5.60 -21.54 -21.68
CA HIS A 433 4.15 -21.46 -21.82
C HIS A 433 3.72 -20.02 -22.03
N LEU A 434 2.64 -19.85 -22.78
CA LEU A 434 1.99 -18.57 -22.98
C LEU A 434 0.86 -18.38 -21.97
N LEU A 435 0.75 -17.14 -21.51
CA LEU A 435 -0.13 -16.69 -20.47
C LEU A 435 -0.97 -15.53 -20.99
N GLU A 436 -2.22 -15.51 -20.57
CA GLU A 436 -3.17 -14.44 -20.89
C GLU A 436 -2.94 -13.20 -20.01
N THR A 437 -3.50 -12.04 -20.37
CA THR A 437 -3.47 -10.83 -19.54
C THR A 437 -4.80 -10.58 -18.84
N THR A 438 -4.82 -9.68 -17.84
CA THR A 438 -6.07 -9.34 -17.12
C THR A 438 -7.09 -8.58 -17.95
N THR A 439 -6.67 -7.99 -19.06
CA THR A 439 -7.56 -7.23 -19.95
C THR A 439 -8.09 -8.08 -21.09
N SER A 440 -7.37 -9.12 -21.48
CA SER A 440 -7.69 -9.94 -22.64
C SER A 440 -7.25 -11.39 -22.46
N ASN A 441 -8.23 -12.27 -22.65
CA ASN A 441 -8.04 -13.70 -22.78
C ASN A 441 -8.01 -14.06 -24.27
N VAL A 442 -7.41 -15.18 -24.63
CA VAL A 442 -7.21 -15.60 -26.02
C VAL A 442 -7.52 -17.09 -26.24
N ALA A 443 -7.82 -17.43 -27.49
CA ALA A 443 -7.85 -18.81 -27.94
C ALA A 443 -7.27 -18.93 -29.34
N ILE A 444 -6.54 -20.02 -29.60
CA ILE A 444 -6.04 -20.36 -30.94
C ILE A 444 -6.87 -21.49 -31.53
N LEU A 445 -7.02 -21.50 -32.85
CA LEU A 445 -7.67 -22.61 -33.54
C LEU A 445 -6.66 -23.75 -33.72
N SER A 446 -6.93 -24.89 -33.11
CA SER A 446 -6.11 -26.09 -33.24
C SER A 446 -6.24 -26.73 -34.63
N PRO A 447 -5.29 -27.60 -35.02
CA PRO A 447 -5.40 -28.39 -36.24
C PRO A 447 -6.64 -29.31 -36.29
N SER A 448 -7.19 -29.69 -35.12
CA SER A 448 -8.43 -30.48 -35.02
C SER A 448 -9.70 -29.62 -35.19
N GLY A 449 -9.56 -28.32 -35.42
CA GLY A 449 -10.67 -27.39 -35.60
C GLY A 449 -11.35 -26.95 -34.30
N ARG A 450 -10.69 -27.14 -33.15
CA ARG A 450 -11.17 -26.73 -31.83
C ARG A 450 -10.47 -25.45 -31.38
N TRP A 451 -11.19 -24.57 -30.68
CA TRP A 451 -10.59 -23.36 -30.11
C TRP A 451 -10.02 -23.67 -28.73
N ILE A 452 -8.70 -23.53 -28.58
CA ILE A 452 -7.99 -23.84 -27.35
C ILE A 452 -7.58 -22.53 -26.68
N THR A 453 -7.96 -22.35 -25.42
CA THR A 453 -7.47 -21.27 -24.54
C THR A 453 -6.47 -21.84 -23.53
N PRO A 454 -5.44 -21.08 -23.10
CA PRO A 454 -4.52 -21.53 -22.06
C PRO A 454 -5.24 -21.96 -20.78
N SER A 455 -4.82 -23.07 -20.18
CA SER A 455 -5.33 -23.56 -18.90
C SER A 455 -5.03 -22.60 -17.73
N ILE A 456 -6.02 -22.40 -16.85
CA ILE A 456 -5.79 -21.72 -15.56
C ILE A 456 -5.49 -22.78 -14.49
N SER A 457 -4.35 -22.63 -13.81
CA SER A 457 -3.88 -23.56 -12.79
C SER A 457 -3.28 -22.81 -11.60
N SER A 458 -2.94 -23.52 -10.52
CA SER A 458 -2.18 -22.96 -9.39
C SER A 458 -0.80 -22.42 -9.82
N SER A 459 -0.24 -22.92 -10.93
CA SER A 459 1.00 -22.43 -11.53
C SER A 459 0.81 -21.29 -12.54
N THR A 460 -0.45 -21.00 -12.92
CA THR A 460 -0.82 -19.94 -13.87
C THR A 460 -2.01 -19.13 -13.33
N PRO A 461 -1.84 -18.45 -12.17
CA PRO A 461 -2.93 -17.77 -11.48
C PRO A 461 -3.34 -16.49 -12.21
N LEU A 462 -4.04 -16.63 -13.33
CA LEU A 462 -4.50 -15.52 -14.15
C LEU A 462 -6.01 -15.37 -14.04
N LEU A 463 -6.44 -14.15 -14.33
CA LEU A 463 -7.83 -13.79 -14.30
C LEU A 463 -8.63 -14.61 -15.31
N ASN A 464 -9.62 -15.33 -14.80
CA ASN A 464 -10.67 -15.90 -15.62
C ASN A 464 -11.62 -14.77 -16.10
N GLY A 465 -11.52 -14.38 -17.36
CA GLY A 465 -12.35 -13.34 -17.96
C GLY A 465 -13.83 -13.73 -17.99
N VAL A 466 -14.73 -12.74 -17.89
CA VAL A 466 -16.19 -12.99 -17.97
C VAL A 466 -16.58 -13.67 -19.29
N VAL A 467 -16.07 -13.16 -20.42
CA VAL A 467 -16.33 -13.76 -21.73
C VAL A 467 -15.66 -15.14 -21.86
N ARG A 468 -14.49 -15.33 -21.25
CA ARG A 468 -13.80 -16.64 -21.22
C ARG A 468 -14.66 -17.70 -20.56
N ARG A 469 -15.16 -17.42 -19.35
CA ARG A 469 -16.02 -18.31 -18.58
C ARG A 469 -17.28 -18.68 -19.38
N PHE A 470 -17.96 -17.67 -19.92
CA PHE A 470 -19.12 -17.87 -20.79
C PHE A 470 -18.83 -18.82 -21.97
N LEU A 471 -17.71 -18.63 -22.68
CA LEU A 471 -17.36 -19.46 -23.84
C LEU A 471 -16.95 -20.90 -23.47
N LEU A 472 -16.35 -21.10 -22.29
CA LEU A 472 -16.04 -22.44 -21.78
C LEU A 472 -17.31 -23.19 -21.41
N GLU A 473 -18.26 -22.53 -20.74
CA GLU A 473 -19.54 -23.12 -20.36
C GLU A 473 -20.43 -23.43 -21.58
N ASP A 474 -20.40 -22.58 -22.60
CA ASP A 474 -21.08 -22.81 -23.89
C ASP A 474 -20.36 -23.86 -24.76
N GLY A 475 -19.14 -24.26 -24.39
CA GLY A 475 -18.34 -25.25 -25.14
C GLY A 475 -17.76 -24.73 -26.45
N ALA A 476 -17.79 -23.40 -26.66
CA ALA A 476 -17.24 -22.73 -27.83
C ALA A 476 -15.70 -22.75 -27.85
N ILE A 477 -15.07 -22.79 -26.67
CA ILE A 477 -13.63 -22.99 -26.47
C ILE A 477 -13.38 -24.08 -25.43
N GLU A 478 -12.18 -24.64 -25.41
CA GLU A 478 -11.73 -25.62 -24.41
C GLU A 478 -10.36 -25.23 -23.84
N GLU A 479 -10.11 -25.58 -22.57
CA GLU A 479 -8.80 -25.38 -21.96
C GLU A 479 -7.79 -26.41 -22.48
N GLY A 480 -6.56 -25.97 -22.70
CA GLY A 480 -5.46 -26.84 -23.05
C GLY A 480 -4.10 -26.21 -22.76
N GLU A 481 -3.09 -27.07 -22.67
CA GLU A 481 -1.70 -26.64 -22.54
C GLU A 481 -1.24 -26.05 -23.88
N LEU A 482 -0.96 -24.75 -23.88
CA LEU A 482 -0.45 -24.03 -25.04
C LEU A 482 0.97 -23.53 -24.78
N THR A 483 1.86 -23.84 -25.71
CA THR A 483 3.27 -23.46 -25.64
C THR A 483 3.58 -22.30 -26.58
N LEU A 484 4.77 -21.70 -26.44
CA LEU A 484 5.27 -20.72 -27.41
C LEU A 484 5.31 -21.30 -28.83
N VAL A 485 5.58 -22.60 -28.99
CA VAL A 485 5.62 -23.28 -30.30
C VAL A 485 4.25 -23.22 -30.98
N ASP A 486 3.15 -23.36 -30.23
CA ASP A 486 1.80 -23.31 -30.79
C ASP A 486 1.46 -21.93 -31.35
N PHE A 487 1.89 -20.87 -30.68
CA PHE A 487 1.65 -19.50 -31.11
C PHE A 487 2.60 -19.07 -32.23
N GLU A 488 3.85 -19.53 -32.22
CA GLU A 488 4.76 -19.36 -33.35
C GLU A 488 4.24 -20.09 -34.60
N ARG A 489 3.64 -21.27 -34.44
CA ARG A 489 2.91 -21.95 -35.52
C ARG A 489 1.77 -21.10 -36.05
N VAL A 490 0.94 -20.53 -35.17
CA VAL A 490 -0.14 -19.60 -35.57
C VAL A 490 0.42 -18.40 -36.34
N LYS A 491 1.52 -17.81 -35.88
CA LYS A 491 2.18 -16.65 -36.50
C LYS A 491 2.74 -16.98 -37.89
N THR A 492 3.43 -18.11 -38.03
CA THR A 492 4.16 -18.49 -39.25
C THR A 492 3.30 -19.19 -40.29
N GLU A 493 2.35 -20.02 -39.87
CA GLU A 493 1.50 -20.83 -40.76
C GLU A 493 0.14 -20.15 -41.07
N GLY A 494 -0.10 -18.95 -40.54
CA GLY A 494 -1.38 -18.24 -40.73
C GLY A 494 -2.55 -18.91 -40.01
N GLY A 495 -2.27 -19.49 -38.84
CA GLY A 495 -3.30 -19.98 -37.92
C GLY A 495 -4.21 -18.86 -37.44
N ARG A 496 -5.36 -19.23 -36.87
CA ARG A 496 -6.32 -18.25 -36.35
C ARG A 496 -6.16 -18.10 -34.84
N ILE A 497 -6.31 -16.87 -34.38
CA ILE A 497 -6.33 -16.52 -32.97
C ILE A 497 -7.44 -15.50 -32.73
N ILE A 498 -8.20 -15.71 -31.67
CA ILE A 498 -9.21 -14.77 -31.20
C ILE A 498 -8.83 -14.28 -29.81
N GLY A 499 -9.16 -13.03 -29.53
CA GLY A 499 -9.16 -12.48 -28.20
C GLY A 499 -10.58 -12.19 -27.74
N PHE A 500 -10.80 -12.17 -26.43
CA PHE A 500 -12.11 -11.84 -25.88
C PHE A 500 -12.03 -11.10 -24.55
N ASN A 501 -12.89 -10.08 -24.39
CA ASN A 501 -13.01 -9.30 -23.16
C ASN A 501 -14.37 -8.59 -23.03
N GLY A 502 -14.67 -8.08 -21.83
CA GLY A 502 -15.97 -7.43 -21.54
C GLY A 502 -16.23 -6.12 -22.31
N LEU A 503 -15.24 -5.58 -23.03
CA LEU A 503 -15.40 -4.35 -23.82
C LEU A 503 -15.78 -4.63 -25.28
N ARG A 504 -15.15 -5.64 -25.89
CA ARG A 504 -15.29 -5.94 -27.33
C ARG A 504 -16.10 -7.21 -27.57
N GLY A 505 -16.26 -8.06 -26.56
CA GLY A 505 -16.65 -9.44 -26.78
C GLY A 505 -15.50 -10.16 -27.49
N ILE A 506 -15.79 -10.92 -28.54
CA ILE A 506 -14.83 -11.70 -29.32
C ILE A 506 -14.32 -10.89 -30.52
N TRP A 507 -13.00 -10.94 -30.76
CA TRP A 507 -12.34 -10.27 -31.86
C TRP A 507 -11.19 -11.11 -32.43
N GLU A 508 -10.85 -10.91 -33.71
CA GLU A 508 -9.73 -11.61 -34.34
C GLU A 508 -8.41 -10.94 -33.95
N GLY A 509 -7.45 -11.73 -33.45
CA GLY A 509 -6.11 -11.27 -33.13
C GLY A 509 -5.11 -11.54 -34.25
N LYS A 510 -3.97 -10.87 -34.16
CA LYS A 510 -2.81 -11.12 -35.01
C LYS A 510 -1.55 -10.98 -34.17
N ILE A 511 -0.80 -12.06 -34.02
CA ILE A 511 0.49 -12.04 -33.33
C ILE A 511 1.47 -11.25 -34.21
N ILE A 512 2.10 -10.22 -33.65
CA ILE A 512 3.09 -9.39 -34.36
C ILE A 512 4.52 -9.72 -33.95
#